data_AF-A0A973JT89-F1
#
_entry.id   AF-A0A973JT89-F1
#
_cell.length_a   1.000
_cell.length_b   1.000
_cell.length_c   1.000
_cell.angle_alpha   90.00
_cell.angle_beta   90.00
_cell.angle_gamma   90.00
#
_symmetry.space_group_name_H-M   'P 1'
#
loop_
_entity.id
_entity.type
_entity.pdbx_description
1 polymer ?
#
loop_
_entity_poly.entity_id
_entity_poly.type
_entity_poly.pdbx_seq_one_letter_code
_entity_poly.pdbx_strand_id
1 'polypeptide(L)'
;MSAPTEEKPLTLKSLTHKKDNLCGGHRMCSGCGAPTVVRQVLLACDEPVVIANATGCLEVSTCLFPYTAWEVPWMHSAFENAAATASGIETMYRALRKKGKIQKNIKFIAFGGDGGTYDIGFQALSGAMERGHDMIFFCLDNEAYMNTGIQRSSATPFMAATTTSPAGQAIPGQRTQKK
;
A
#
# COMPACT_ATOMS: atom_id res chain seq x y z
N MET A 1 28.64 20.01 3.49
CA MET A 1 27.64 19.94 4.58
C MET A 1 26.50 20.87 4.19
N SER A 2 25.44 20.33 3.58
CA SER A 2 24.24 21.11 3.25
C SER A 2 23.54 21.48 4.56
N ALA A 3 23.22 22.76 4.73
CA ALA A 3 22.47 23.26 5.88
C ALA A 3 21.17 22.46 6.08
N PRO A 4 20.72 22.22 7.32
CA PRO A 4 19.41 21.63 7.57
C PRO A 4 18.38 22.57 6.96
N THR A 5 17.68 22.12 5.92
CA THR A 5 16.52 22.83 5.39
C THR A 5 15.54 22.98 6.53
N GLU A 6 15.18 24.22 6.84
CA GLU A 6 14.18 24.59 7.83
C GLU A 6 12.83 23.98 7.37
N GLU A 7 12.55 22.75 7.82
CA GLU A 7 11.31 22.06 7.49
C GLU A 7 10.15 22.84 8.11
N LYS A 8 9.44 23.61 7.29
CA LYS A 8 8.17 24.20 7.70
C LYS A 8 7.27 23.07 8.20
N PRO A 9 6.68 23.19 9.41
CA PRO A 9 5.83 22.15 9.95
C PRO A 9 4.67 21.87 8.98
N LEU A 10 4.43 20.59 8.70
CA LEU A 10 3.31 20.14 7.89
C LEU A 10 2.00 20.57 8.56
N THR A 11 1.31 21.53 7.96
CA THR A 11 -0.02 21.98 8.40
C THR A 11 -1.10 21.50 7.45
N LEU A 12 -2.33 21.32 7.95
CA LEU A 12 -3.48 21.02 7.09
C LEU A 12 -3.63 22.07 5.97
N LYS A 13 -3.43 23.36 6.30
CA LYS A 13 -3.48 24.45 5.32
C LYS A 13 -2.45 24.26 4.21
N SER A 14 -1.20 23.92 4.53
CA SER A 14 -0.19 23.65 3.50
C SER A 14 -0.55 22.47 2.59
N LEU A 15 -1.20 21.44 3.13
CA LEU A 15 -1.61 20.26 2.35
C LEU A 15 -2.74 20.56 1.37
N THR A 16 -3.63 21.52 1.66
CA THR A 16 -4.70 21.92 0.74
C THR A 16 -4.21 22.53 -0.57
N HIS A 17 -2.95 22.98 -0.62
CA HIS A 17 -2.34 23.51 -1.83
C HIS A 17 -1.67 22.43 -2.70
N LYS A 18 -1.54 21.20 -2.18
CA LYS A 18 -0.98 20.07 -2.93
C LYS A 18 -2.07 19.40 -3.76
N LYS A 19 -1.67 18.87 -4.91
CA LYS A 19 -2.53 18.08 -5.79
C LYS A 19 -2.86 16.75 -5.11
N ASP A 20 -4.12 16.33 -5.20
CA ASP A 20 -4.52 14.97 -4.80
C ASP A 20 -4.10 13.98 -5.91
N ASN A 21 -3.21 13.06 -5.58
CA ASN A 21 -2.69 12.05 -6.51
C ASN A 21 -3.54 10.75 -6.51
N LEU A 22 -4.59 10.69 -5.69
CA LEU A 22 -5.63 9.67 -5.74
C LEU A 22 -6.99 10.35 -5.92
N CYS A 23 -7.39 10.51 -7.19
CA CYS A 23 -8.58 11.29 -7.52
C CYS A 23 -9.89 10.63 -7.04
N GLY A 24 -10.97 11.41 -7.06
CA GLY A 24 -12.32 10.88 -6.84
C GLY A 24 -12.76 9.95 -7.97
N GLY A 25 -13.81 9.16 -7.74
CA GLY A 25 -14.34 8.23 -8.75
C GLY A 25 -13.87 6.78 -8.62
N HIS A 26 -13.44 6.37 -7.43
CA HIS A 26 -13.18 4.96 -7.08
C HIS A 26 -14.37 4.32 -6.36
N ARG A 27 -14.42 2.99 -6.32
CA ARG A 27 -15.49 2.17 -5.74
C ARG A 27 -15.16 1.68 -4.33
N MET A 28 -14.45 2.48 -3.55
CA MET A 28 -14.24 2.19 -2.13
C MET A 28 -15.56 2.37 -1.37
N CYS A 29 -15.76 1.64 -0.28
CA CYS A 29 -16.94 1.79 0.56
C CYS A 29 -17.08 3.23 1.08
N SER A 30 -18.31 3.69 1.32
CA SER A 30 -18.55 4.97 1.97
C SER A 30 -17.91 4.99 3.36
N GLY A 31 -17.05 5.97 3.62
CA GLY A 31 -16.29 6.06 4.87
C GLY A 31 -15.09 5.12 4.96
N CYS A 32 -14.65 4.49 3.87
CA CYS A 32 -13.47 3.64 3.90
C CYS A 32 -12.21 4.41 4.31
N GLY A 33 -11.45 3.89 5.28
CA GLY A 33 -10.21 4.50 5.76
C GLY A 33 -9.03 4.37 4.79
N ALA A 34 -8.96 3.30 4.00
CA ALA A 34 -7.86 3.05 3.07
C ALA A 34 -7.58 4.19 2.08
N PRO A 35 -8.57 4.75 1.33
CA PRO A 35 -8.30 5.86 0.42
C PRO A 35 -7.88 7.14 1.16
N THR A 36 -8.35 7.34 2.41
CA THR A 36 -7.94 8.48 3.24
C THR A 36 -6.46 8.37 3.62
N VAL A 37 -6.03 7.19 4.08
CA VAL A 37 -4.62 6.93 4.41
C VAL A 37 -3.74 7.07 3.18
N VAL A 38 -4.12 6.49 2.04
CA VAL A 38 -3.36 6.59 0.80
C VAL A 38 -3.23 8.05 0.34
N ARG A 39 -4.31 8.84 0.40
CA ARG A 39 -4.24 10.28 0.11
C ARG A 39 -3.25 11.01 0.99
N GLN A 40 -3.26 10.74 2.30
CA GLN A 40 -2.30 11.34 3.23
C GLN A 40 -0.85 10.96 2.91
N VAL A 41 -0.60 9.69 2.56
CA VAL A 41 0.72 9.22 2.12
C VAL A 41 1.18 9.97 0.87
N LEU A 42 0.32 10.11 -0.14
CA LEU A 42 0.68 10.81 -1.38
C LEU A 42 0.87 12.31 -1.18
N LEU A 43 0.09 12.94 -0.30
CA LEU A 43 0.24 14.35 0.07
C LEU A 43 1.53 14.62 0.84
N ALA A 44 2.04 13.62 1.57
CA ALA A 44 3.33 13.69 2.25
C ALA A 44 4.52 13.51 1.30
N CYS A 45 4.30 13.05 0.06
CA CYS A 45 5.36 12.86 -0.92
C CYS A 45 5.54 14.11 -1.80
N ASP A 46 6.66 14.81 -1.63
CA ASP A 46 7.01 15.98 -2.47
C ASP A 46 7.72 15.60 -3.77
N GLU A 47 8.28 14.40 -3.84
CA GLU A 47 8.98 13.88 -5.00
C GLU A 47 8.05 13.05 -5.90
N PRO A 48 8.34 12.91 -7.21
CA PRO A 48 7.62 11.97 -8.06
C PRO A 48 7.65 10.56 -7.46
N VAL A 49 6.49 9.92 -7.39
CA VAL A 49 6.32 8.59 -6.79
C VAL A 49 5.87 7.57 -7.82
N VAL A 50 6.38 6.34 -7.72
CA VAL A 50 5.90 5.17 -8.46
C VAL A 50 5.36 4.15 -7.48
N ILE A 51 4.19 3.60 -7.81
CA ILE A 51 3.43 2.75 -6.90
C ILE A 51 3.32 1.34 -7.46
N ALA A 52 3.62 0.34 -6.62
CA ALA A 52 3.22 -1.04 -6.81
C ALA A 52 2.09 -1.38 -5.82
N ASN A 53 1.04 -2.04 -6.26
CA ASN A 53 -0.11 -2.33 -5.40
C ASN A 53 -0.52 -3.79 -5.51
N ALA A 54 -0.52 -4.49 -4.38
CA ALA A 54 -0.98 -5.87 -4.31
C ALA A 54 -2.49 -5.92 -4.57
N THR A 55 -2.94 -7.00 -5.21
CA THR A 55 -4.38 -7.31 -5.34
C THR A 55 -5.07 -7.25 -3.98
N GLY A 56 -6.20 -6.53 -3.90
CA GLY A 56 -6.94 -6.30 -2.65
C GLY A 56 -7.94 -5.14 -2.80
N CYS A 57 -8.58 -4.72 -1.71
CA CYS A 57 -9.62 -3.68 -1.77
C CYS A 57 -9.11 -2.40 -2.44
N LEU A 58 -7.92 -1.93 -2.06
CA LEU A 58 -7.37 -0.71 -2.64
C LEU A 58 -7.24 -0.85 -4.16
N GLU A 59 -6.67 -1.96 -4.63
CA GLU A 59 -6.46 -2.22 -6.05
C GLU A 59 -7.78 -2.33 -6.83
N VAL A 60 -8.63 -3.29 -6.47
CA VAL A 60 -9.88 -3.60 -7.17
C VAL A 60 -10.82 -2.40 -7.23
N SER A 61 -10.87 -1.61 -6.17
CA SER A 61 -11.79 -0.46 -6.10
C SER A 61 -11.22 0.81 -6.72
N THR A 62 -9.90 0.95 -6.90
CA THR A 62 -9.28 2.17 -7.48
C THR A 62 -8.85 2.00 -8.93
N CYS A 63 -8.81 0.77 -9.46
CA CYS A 63 -8.39 0.49 -10.83
C CYS A 63 -9.38 -0.46 -11.55
N LEU A 64 -10.58 0.05 -11.87
CA LEU A 64 -11.56 -0.71 -12.64
C LEU A 64 -11.42 -0.41 -14.12
N PHE A 65 -11.14 -1.43 -14.94
CA PHE A 65 -11.06 -1.28 -16.38
C PHE A 65 -12.28 -0.53 -16.96
N PRO A 66 -12.08 0.47 -17.84
CA PRO A 66 -10.81 0.98 -18.38
C PRO A 66 -10.18 2.15 -17.57
N TYR A 67 -10.65 2.42 -16.36
CA TYR A 67 -10.33 3.59 -15.56
C TYR A 67 -9.35 3.30 -14.41
N THR A 68 -8.64 4.34 -13.98
CA THR A 68 -7.81 4.34 -12.78
C THR A 68 -7.98 5.64 -12.02
N ALA A 69 -8.02 5.57 -10.69
CA ALA A 69 -8.06 6.73 -9.80
C ALA A 69 -6.65 7.26 -9.47
N TRP A 70 -5.59 6.60 -9.96
CA TRP A 70 -4.21 6.97 -9.69
C TRP A 70 -3.73 8.01 -10.69
N GLU A 71 -3.36 9.19 -10.21
CA GLU A 71 -2.78 10.26 -11.04
C GLU A 71 -1.24 10.25 -11.06
N VAL A 72 -0.65 9.14 -10.63
CA VAL A 72 0.78 8.86 -10.61
C VAL A 72 1.04 7.50 -11.28
N PRO A 73 2.27 7.23 -11.74
CA PRO A 73 2.62 5.91 -12.25
C PRO A 73 2.30 4.82 -11.23
N TRP A 74 1.39 3.94 -11.60
CA TRP A 74 0.86 2.88 -10.75
C TRP A 74 0.91 1.56 -11.50
N MET A 75 1.28 0.50 -10.79
CA MET A 75 1.39 -0.85 -11.34
C MET A 75 0.61 -1.82 -10.45
N HIS A 76 -0.33 -2.53 -11.07
CA HIS A 76 -0.92 -3.74 -10.52
C HIS A 76 0.19 -4.78 -10.29
N SER A 77 0.18 -5.39 -9.12
CA SER A 77 1.04 -6.51 -8.77
C SER A 77 0.17 -7.67 -8.29
N ALA A 78 0.67 -8.91 -8.45
CA ALA A 78 -0.05 -10.06 -7.94
C ALA A 78 -0.11 -9.98 -6.40
N PHE A 79 -1.02 -10.76 -5.81
CA PHE A 79 -1.33 -10.62 -4.38
C PHE A 79 -0.10 -10.82 -3.48
N GLU A 80 0.78 -11.72 -3.89
CA GLU A 80 1.94 -12.18 -3.13
C GLU A 80 3.23 -11.38 -3.37
N ASN A 81 3.29 -10.47 -4.35
CA ASN A 81 4.58 -9.98 -4.84
C ASN A 81 4.73 -8.46 -5.03
N ALA A 82 3.86 -7.62 -4.46
CA ALA A 82 3.98 -6.16 -4.54
C ALA A 82 5.35 -5.61 -4.10
N ALA A 83 5.93 -6.14 -3.03
CA ALA A 83 7.26 -5.75 -2.58
C ALA A 83 8.37 -6.14 -3.57
N ALA A 84 8.25 -7.30 -4.22
CA ALA A 84 9.17 -7.74 -5.26
C ALA A 84 9.01 -6.92 -6.55
N THR A 85 7.78 -6.56 -6.93
CA THR A 85 7.50 -5.65 -8.04
C THR A 85 8.16 -4.29 -7.80
N ALA A 86 7.96 -3.69 -6.62
CA ALA A 86 8.60 -2.42 -6.26
C ALA A 86 10.14 -2.53 -6.25
N SER A 87 10.69 -3.62 -5.72
CA SER A 87 12.13 -3.92 -5.78
C SER A 87 12.69 -3.91 -7.21
N GLY A 88 11.95 -4.52 -8.15
CA GLY A 88 12.32 -4.56 -9.56
C GLY A 88 12.28 -3.17 -10.21
N ILE A 89 11.24 -2.38 -9.92
CA ILE A 89 11.12 -1.00 -10.40
C ILE A 89 12.27 -0.13 -9.87
N GLU A 90 12.57 -0.23 -8.58
CA GLU A 90 13.67 0.51 -7.94
C GLU A 90 15.04 0.12 -8.51
N THR A 91 15.27 -1.18 -8.75
CA THR A 91 16.51 -1.68 -9.35
C THR A 91 16.69 -1.17 -10.77
N MET A 92 15.61 -1.19 -11.57
CA MET A 92 15.61 -0.60 -12.91
C MET A 92 15.92 0.90 -12.85
N TYR A 93 15.30 1.64 -11.93
CA TYR A 93 15.57 3.06 -11.74
C TYR A 93 17.05 3.33 -11.45
N ARG A 94 17.66 2.57 -10.53
CA ARG A 94 19.11 2.67 -10.22
C ARG A 94 19.97 2.41 -11.45
N ALA A 95 19.66 1.38 -12.23
CA ALA A 95 20.38 1.07 -13.45
C ALA A 95 20.28 2.20 -14.50
N LEU A 96 19.09 2.81 -14.65
CA LEU A 96 18.86 3.92 -15.59
C LEU A 96 19.50 5.23 -15.12
N ARG A 97 19.50 5.49 -13.80
CA ARG A 97 20.23 6.60 -13.17
C ARG A 97 21.73 6.50 -13.42
N LYS A 98 22.33 5.32 -13.19
CA LYS A 98 23.76 5.07 -13.45
C LYS A 98 24.13 5.31 -14.93
N LYS A 99 23.21 5.04 -15.86
CA LYS A 99 23.37 5.29 -17.30
C LYS A 99 23.07 6.74 -17.72
N GLY A 100 22.73 7.63 -16.79
CA GLY A 100 22.38 9.02 -17.08
C GLY A 100 21.03 9.23 -17.77
N LYS A 101 20.21 8.17 -17.91
CA LYS A 101 18.91 8.22 -18.61
C LYS A 101 17.79 8.82 -17.76
N ILE A 102 17.93 8.78 -16.44
CA ILE A 102 17.03 9.42 -15.49
C ILE A 102 17.88 10.29 -14.59
N GLN A 103 17.46 11.54 -14.39
CA GLN A 103 18.16 12.51 -13.52
C GLN A 103 17.31 12.94 -12.33
N LYS A 104 15.98 12.78 -12.41
CA LYS A 104 15.05 13.05 -11.30
C LYS A 104 15.18 12.04 -10.17
N ASN A 105 15.02 12.50 -8.94
CA ASN A 105 14.77 11.64 -7.79
C ASN A 105 13.34 11.12 -7.86
N ILE A 106 13.14 9.85 -7.52
CA ILE A 106 11.85 9.17 -7.57
C ILE A 106 11.72 8.35 -6.29
N LYS A 107 10.54 8.36 -5.69
CA LYS A 107 10.19 7.50 -4.54
C LYS A 107 9.42 6.26 -5.01
N PHE A 108 9.64 5.15 -4.32
CA PHE A 108 9.00 3.88 -4.61
C PHE A 108 8.16 3.45 -3.42
N ILE A 109 6.87 3.24 -3.67
CA ILE A 109 5.93 2.81 -2.63
C ILE A 109 5.25 1.51 -3.07
N ALA A 110 5.21 0.55 -2.16
CA ALA A 110 4.35 -0.62 -2.29
C ALA A 110 3.18 -0.51 -1.30
N PHE A 111 1.97 -0.80 -1.76
CA PHE A 111 0.80 -0.98 -0.89
C PHE A 111 0.37 -2.45 -0.89
N GLY A 112 0.00 -2.95 0.29
CA GLY A 112 -0.64 -4.24 0.46
C GLY A 112 -1.68 -4.18 1.58
N GLY A 113 -2.73 -5.00 1.49
CA GLY A 113 -3.59 -5.28 2.64
C GLY A 113 -2.85 -6.13 3.68
N ASP A 114 -3.48 -6.36 4.83
CA ASP A 114 -2.99 -7.28 5.86
C ASP A 114 -2.72 -8.68 5.29
N GLY A 115 -3.61 -9.23 4.46
CA GLY A 115 -3.39 -10.52 3.80
C GLY A 115 -2.17 -10.56 2.87
N GLY A 116 -1.92 -9.47 2.15
CA GLY A 116 -0.74 -9.30 1.28
C GLY A 116 0.54 -8.99 2.06
N THR A 117 0.46 -8.86 3.39
CA THR A 117 1.59 -8.46 4.24
C THR A 117 1.93 -9.53 5.27
N TYR A 118 0.96 -9.92 6.10
CA TYR A 118 1.13 -10.89 7.19
C TYR A 118 1.06 -12.34 6.74
N ASP A 119 0.42 -12.59 5.58
CA ASP A 119 0.21 -13.94 5.04
C ASP A 119 1.01 -14.13 3.73
N ILE A 120 0.35 -14.04 2.58
CA ILE A 120 0.90 -14.54 1.31
C ILE A 120 2.07 -13.72 0.79
N GLY A 121 2.08 -12.41 1.04
CA GLY A 121 3.13 -11.51 0.56
C GLY A 121 4.31 -11.33 1.52
N PHE A 122 4.28 -11.97 2.71
CA PHE A 122 5.33 -11.80 3.72
C PHE A 122 6.71 -12.19 3.19
N GLN A 123 6.81 -13.26 2.41
CA GLN A 123 8.07 -13.71 1.82
C GLN A 123 8.67 -12.66 0.88
N ALA A 124 7.85 -12.06 0.01
CA ALA A 124 8.31 -11.03 -0.92
C ALA A 124 8.73 -9.75 -0.18
N LEU A 125 7.97 -9.36 0.86
CA LEU A 125 8.29 -8.23 1.73
C LEU A 125 9.62 -8.46 2.45
N SER A 126 9.77 -9.58 3.14
CA SER A 126 10.99 -9.96 3.85
C SER A 126 12.21 -9.94 2.91
N GLY A 127 12.08 -10.54 1.72
CA GLY A 127 13.15 -10.53 0.73
C GLY A 127 13.51 -9.13 0.21
N ALA A 128 12.52 -8.24 0.04
CA ALA A 128 12.77 -6.86 -0.38
C ALA A 128 13.53 -6.06 0.70
N MET A 129 13.14 -6.22 1.97
CA MET A 129 13.80 -5.56 3.10
C MET A 129 15.22 -6.09 3.31
N GLU A 130 15.42 -7.40 3.22
CA GLU A 130 16.75 -8.04 3.34
C GLU A 130 17.74 -7.52 2.29
N ARG A 131 17.28 -7.23 1.06
CA ARG A 131 18.12 -6.67 -0.01
C ARG A 131 18.40 -5.17 0.14
N GLY A 132 17.79 -4.50 1.11
CA GLY A 132 17.99 -3.07 1.36
C GLY A 132 17.52 -2.16 0.21
N HIS A 133 16.39 -2.48 -0.43
CA HIS A 133 15.81 -1.61 -1.44
C HIS A 133 15.34 -0.27 -0.82
N ASP A 134 15.62 0.85 -1.49
CA ASP A 134 15.13 2.19 -1.08
C ASP A 134 13.67 2.36 -1.48
N MET A 135 12.78 1.79 -0.67
CA MET A 135 11.33 1.81 -0.88
C MET A 135 10.57 1.82 0.44
N ILE A 136 9.32 2.27 0.40
CA ILE A 136 8.41 2.19 1.54
C ILE A 136 7.32 1.15 1.22
N PHE A 137 7.05 0.25 2.17
CA PHE A 137 5.91 -0.66 2.10
C PHE A 137 4.86 -0.25 3.13
N PHE A 138 3.62 -0.01 2.68
CA PHE A 138 2.49 0.27 3.55
C PHE A 138 1.57 -0.95 3.64
N CYS A 139 1.40 -1.44 4.85
CA CYS A 139 0.34 -2.38 5.19
C CYS A 139 -0.93 -1.60 5.55
N LEU A 140 -1.96 -1.72 4.72
CA LEU A 140 -3.31 -1.24 5.00
C LEU A 140 -4.04 -2.32 5.80
N ASP A 141 -3.78 -2.33 7.10
CA ASP A 141 -4.34 -3.32 8.01
C ASP A 141 -5.80 -3.00 8.33
N ASN A 142 -6.71 -3.76 7.72
CA ASN A 142 -8.13 -3.77 8.03
C ASN A 142 -8.59 -5.12 8.60
N GLU A 143 -7.64 -5.93 9.09
CA GLU A 143 -7.86 -7.11 9.94
C GLU A 143 -8.63 -8.29 9.33
N ALA A 144 -8.85 -8.28 8.01
CA ALA A 144 -9.42 -9.39 7.28
C ALA A 144 -9.14 -9.25 5.78
N TYR A 145 -9.28 -10.34 5.02
CA TYR A 145 -9.37 -10.27 3.57
C TYR A 145 -10.72 -9.64 3.16
N MET A 146 -10.79 -8.31 3.21
CA MET A 146 -12.04 -7.58 3.00
C MET A 146 -12.59 -7.76 1.58
N ASN A 147 -11.72 -7.70 0.57
CA ASN A 147 -12.13 -7.73 -0.85
C ASN A 147 -12.86 -9.01 -1.25
N THR A 148 -12.43 -10.14 -0.68
CA THR A 148 -12.97 -11.45 -1.01
C THR A 148 -14.23 -11.80 -0.21
N GLY A 149 -14.71 -10.92 0.67
CA GLY A 149 -15.87 -11.15 1.52
C GLY A 149 -15.51 -11.45 2.96
N ILE A 150 -14.60 -10.66 3.54
CA ILE A 150 -14.25 -10.67 4.97
C ILE A 150 -13.84 -12.07 5.45
N GLN A 151 -12.79 -12.63 4.87
CA GLN A 151 -12.18 -13.87 5.35
C GLN A 151 -11.10 -13.59 6.40
N ARG A 152 -10.89 -14.54 7.30
CA ARG A 152 -9.83 -14.50 8.32
C ARG A 152 -8.44 -14.40 7.70
N SER A 153 -7.63 -13.49 8.24
CA SER A 153 -6.19 -13.34 7.97
C SER A 153 -5.36 -13.58 9.24
N SER A 154 -4.03 -13.54 9.14
CA SER A 154 -3.16 -13.50 10.34
C SER A 154 -3.30 -12.21 11.15
N ALA A 155 -3.88 -11.14 10.59
CA ALA A 155 -4.12 -9.88 11.29
C ALA A 155 -5.48 -9.84 12.02
N THR A 156 -6.37 -10.81 11.76
CA THR A 156 -7.69 -10.88 12.42
C THR A 156 -7.55 -11.04 13.94
N PRO A 157 -8.18 -10.16 14.74
CA PRO A 157 -8.15 -10.22 16.21
C PRO A 157 -8.73 -11.51 16.78
N PHE A 158 -8.29 -11.86 17.98
CA PHE A 158 -8.82 -12.99 18.73
C PHE A 158 -10.34 -12.86 18.93
N MET A 159 -11.07 -13.96 18.70
CA MET A 159 -12.53 -14.07 18.73
C MET A 159 -13.28 -13.22 17.70
N ALA A 160 -12.61 -12.51 16.78
CA ALA A 160 -13.30 -11.80 15.72
C ALA A 160 -14.01 -12.79 14.76
N ALA A 161 -15.21 -12.41 14.35
CA ALA A 161 -16.01 -13.15 13.39
C ALA A 161 -15.62 -12.78 11.96
N THR A 162 -15.43 -13.78 11.10
CA THR A 162 -15.21 -13.62 9.66
C THR A 162 -15.96 -14.73 8.92
N THR A 163 -16.05 -14.67 7.59
CA THR A 163 -16.75 -15.71 6.80
C THR A 163 -16.07 -17.07 6.85
N THR A 164 -14.77 -17.14 7.13
CA THR A 164 -14.01 -18.38 7.31
C THR A 164 -13.69 -18.72 8.76
N SER A 165 -13.99 -17.81 9.71
CA SER A 165 -13.95 -18.04 11.15
C SER A 165 -15.19 -17.44 11.82
N PRO A 166 -16.38 -18.04 11.60
CA PRO A 166 -17.62 -17.49 12.16
C PRO A 166 -17.62 -17.61 13.69
N ALA A 167 -18.23 -16.63 14.37
CA ALA A 167 -18.45 -16.71 15.81
C ALA A 167 -19.82 -17.36 16.09
N GLY A 168 -19.80 -18.48 16.81
CA GLY A 168 -20.96 -19.29 17.17
C GLY A 168 -20.59 -20.38 18.19
N GLN A 169 -21.54 -21.25 18.53
CA GLN A 169 -21.33 -22.25 19.59
C GLN A 169 -20.20 -23.24 19.29
N ALA A 170 -20.06 -23.67 18.03
CA ALA A 170 -19.02 -24.63 17.62
C ALA A 170 -17.66 -23.98 17.31
N ILE A 171 -17.67 -22.74 16.81
CA ILE A 171 -16.47 -21.99 16.42
C ILE A 171 -16.58 -20.61 17.07
N PRO A 172 -15.69 -20.23 17.99
CA PRO A 172 -15.82 -18.97 18.73
C PRO A 172 -15.28 -17.76 17.94
N GLY A 173 -15.09 -17.87 16.63
CA GLY A 173 -14.33 -16.92 15.81
C GLY A 173 -12.86 -17.30 15.68
N GLN A 174 -12.02 -16.31 15.36
CA GLN A 174 -10.57 -16.48 15.25
C GLN A 174 -9.96 -16.98 16.58
N ARG A 175 -9.18 -18.07 16.52
CA ARG A 175 -8.63 -18.73 17.72
C ARG A 175 -7.20 -18.30 18.07
N THR A 176 -6.52 -17.62 17.17
CA THR A 176 -5.16 -17.14 17.38
C THR A 176 -5.15 -15.64 17.68
N GLN A 177 -4.13 -15.17 18.39
CA GLN A 177 -3.89 -13.73 18.50
C GLN A 177 -3.48 -13.16 17.13
N LYS A 178 -3.78 -11.87 16.94
CA LYS A 178 -3.24 -11.07 15.84
C LYS A 178 -1.70 -11.15 15.89
N LYS A 179 -1.07 -11.43 14.75
CA LYS A 179 0.38 -11.44 14.62
C LYS A 179 0.95 -10.03 14.50
#